data_AF-A0A7H4LVU8-F1
#
_entry.id   AF-A0A7H4LVU8-F1
#
_cell.length_a   1.000
_cell.length_b   1.000
_cell.length_c   1.000
_cell.angle_alpha   90.00
_cell.angle_beta   90.00
_cell.angle_gamma   90.00
#
_symmetry.space_group_name_H-M   'P 1'
#
loop_
_entity.id
_entity.type
_entity.pdbx_description
1 polymer ?
#
loop_
_entity_poly.entity_id
_entity_poly.type
_entity_poly.pdbx_seq_one_letter_code
_entity_poly.pdbx_strand_id
1 'polypeptide(L)'
;MKESLSNRLTPLPFPALTPDACRDELTACARRIARNMGLYGEKFPSACTIHNRYVLKENNDWTNGFWTGMQAMAWEFSGDRAYLDGVERNVASFKARLAAHHVLDHHDIGFLYSLSAVAYWKLTEREALTPLILAAADLLVNRFHHSAGFIQAWGTLNDPQEYRLIIDSLINLPLLHVAAKISGESRYREVAERHYAAVINNIFREDGSTFHTFYFDQTSGAPSHGKTFQGYSDNSCWARGQAWAILGIPLHCRPPAKPTTTNAGSRPASISSATCRRTAFPPGICCWLQIRTPERQLRAGDCGLRPAGSA
;
A
#
# COMPACT_ATOMS: atom_id res chain seq x y z
N MET A 1 -10.97 1.94 -38.19
CA MET A 1 -10.51 0.58 -37.82
C MET A 1 -10.03 0.61 -36.38
N LYS A 2 -10.83 0.08 -35.43
CA LYS A 2 -10.36 -0.18 -34.06
C LYS A 2 -9.63 -1.51 -34.10
N GLU A 3 -8.31 -1.49 -34.20
CA GLU A 3 -7.52 -2.68 -33.86
C GLU A 3 -7.90 -3.11 -32.44
N SER A 4 -8.29 -4.37 -32.28
CA SER A 4 -8.61 -4.89 -30.96
C SER A 4 -7.36 -4.82 -30.09
N LEU A 5 -7.52 -4.39 -28.83
CA LEU A 5 -6.45 -4.35 -27.84
C LEU A 5 -5.74 -5.72 -27.69
N SER A 6 -6.40 -6.81 -28.08
CA SER A 6 -5.85 -8.16 -28.12
C SER A 6 -4.61 -8.31 -29.00
N ASN A 7 -4.47 -7.52 -30.07
CA ASN A 7 -3.33 -7.63 -30.99
C ASN A 7 -2.06 -6.91 -30.51
N ARG A 8 -2.10 -6.24 -29.34
CA ARG A 8 -0.97 -5.48 -28.77
C ARG A 8 -0.29 -6.17 -27.59
N LEU A 9 -0.81 -7.30 -27.13
CA LEU A 9 -0.23 -8.03 -26.00
C LEU A 9 0.85 -8.96 -26.53
N THR A 10 2.10 -8.68 -26.16
CA THR A 10 3.21 -9.60 -26.39
C THR A 10 2.91 -10.91 -25.65
N PRO A 11 3.03 -12.09 -26.30
CA PRO A 11 2.92 -13.37 -25.60
C PRO A 11 3.88 -13.40 -24.42
N LEU A 12 3.44 -13.95 -23.28
CA LEU A 12 4.30 -14.10 -22.12
C LEU A 12 5.50 -14.98 -22.49
N PRO A 13 6.72 -14.65 -22.04
CA PRO A 13 7.91 -15.46 -22.34
C PRO A 13 7.96 -16.79 -21.56
N PHE A 14 6.89 -17.12 -20.83
CA PHE A 14 6.75 -18.30 -19.99
C PHE A 14 5.28 -18.80 -20.05
N PRO A 15 5.04 -20.10 -19.78
CA PRO A 15 3.69 -20.64 -19.76
C PRO A 15 2.84 -19.93 -18.70
N ALA A 16 1.55 -19.76 -19.00
CA ALA A 16 0.59 -19.29 -18.01
C ALA A 16 0.52 -20.26 -16.82
N LEU A 17 0.37 -19.72 -15.62
CA LEU A 17 0.17 -20.53 -14.41
C LEU A 17 -1.14 -21.32 -14.51
N THR A 18 -1.09 -22.61 -14.15
CA THR A 18 -2.30 -23.44 -14.04
C THR A 18 -2.95 -23.26 -12.66
N PRO A 19 -4.27 -23.48 -12.54
CA PRO A 19 -4.93 -23.45 -11.23
C PRO A 19 -4.30 -24.41 -10.20
N ASP A 20 -3.85 -25.59 -10.64
CA ASP A 20 -3.23 -26.57 -9.75
C ASP A 20 -1.84 -26.11 -9.28
N ALA A 21 -1.01 -25.58 -10.18
CA ALA A 21 0.28 -25.00 -9.79
C ALA A 21 0.11 -23.85 -8.79
N CYS A 22 -0.88 -22.97 -9.01
CA CYS A 22 -1.22 -21.92 -8.04
C CYS A 22 -1.66 -22.51 -6.69
N ARG A 23 -2.48 -23.57 -6.68
CA ARG A 23 -2.95 -24.22 -5.45
C ARG A 23 -1.81 -24.86 -4.67
N ASP A 24 -0.88 -25.52 -5.35
CA ASP A 24 0.29 -26.15 -4.74
C ASP A 24 1.18 -25.11 -4.05
N GLU A 25 1.47 -24.00 -4.74
CA GLU A 25 2.27 -22.90 -4.19
C GLU A 25 1.57 -22.19 -3.03
N LEU A 26 0.26 -21.95 -3.11
CA LEU A 26 -0.52 -21.40 -2.00
C LEU A 26 -0.55 -22.34 -0.79
N THR A 27 -0.63 -23.65 -1.02
CA THR A 27 -0.54 -24.67 0.04
C THR A 27 0.83 -24.66 0.71
N ALA A 28 1.91 -24.55 -0.07
CA ALA A 28 3.26 -24.43 0.46
C ALA A 28 3.45 -23.14 1.29
N CYS A 29 2.90 -22.02 0.81
CA CYS A 29 2.88 -20.75 1.53
C CYS A 29 2.13 -20.87 2.86
N ALA A 30 0.92 -21.43 2.86
CA ALA A 30 0.12 -21.63 4.07
C ALA A 30 0.88 -22.47 5.11
N ARG A 31 1.45 -23.61 4.72
CA ARG A 31 2.28 -24.45 5.61
C ARG A 31 3.45 -23.67 6.23
N ARG A 32 4.10 -22.80 5.46
CA ARG A 32 5.19 -21.95 5.95
C ARG A 32 4.68 -20.89 6.94
N ILE A 33 3.52 -20.30 6.70
CA ILE A 33 2.86 -19.37 7.61
C ILE A 33 2.52 -20.08 8.93
N ALA A 34 1.88 -21.26 8.89
CA ALA A 34 1.54 -22.03 10.10
C ALA A 34 2.78 -22.37 10.95
N ARG A 35 3.86 -22.84 10.31
CA ARG A 35 5.13 -23.10 11.03
C ARG A 35 5.66 -21.82 11.68
N ASN A 36 5.64 -20.71 10.95
CA ASN A 36 6.13 -19.43 11.47
C ASN A 36 5.24 -18.89 12.60
N MET A 37 3.92 -19.09 12.56
CA MET A 37 3.04 -18.74 13.69
C MET A 37 3.43 -19.47 14.97
N GLY A 38 3.74 -20.77 14.87
CA GLY A 38 4.25 -21.54 16.03
C GLY A 38 5.59 -21.03 16.56
N LEU A 39 6.48 -20.57 15.66
CA LEU A 39 7.80 -20.05 16.05
C LEU A 39 7.76 -18.62 16.58
N TYR A 40 6.88 -17.78 16.05
CA TYR A 40 6.87 -16.35 16.34
C TYR A 40 6.01 -16.04 17.56
N GLY A 41 5.04 -16.90 17.87
CA GLY A 41 4.07 -16.66 18.94
C GLY A 41 3.31 -15.35 18.68
N GLU A 42 3.41 -14.42 19.63
CA GLU A 42 2.77 -13.11 19.56
C GLU A 42 3.66 -12.02 18.94
N LYS A 43 4.89 -12.36 18.54
CA LYS A 43 5.83 -11.44 17.91
C LYS A 43 5.62 -11.35 16.41
N PHE A 44 6.22 -10.31 15.82
CA PHE A 44 6.15 -10.02 14.40
C PHE A 44 7.51 -10.22 13.73
N PRO A 45 7.55 -10.70 12.47
CA PRO A 45 8.79 -10.73 11.69
C PRO A 45 9.27 -9.30 11.38
N SER A 46 10.58 -9.10 11.41
CA SER A 46 11.24 -7.89 10.94
C SER A 46 10.99 -7.63 9.45
N ALA A 47 11.18 -6.39 9.00
CA ALA A 47 10.99 -5.99 7.60
C ALA A 47 11.84 -6.80 6.59
N CYS A 48 12.98 -7.34 7.02
CA CYS A 48 13.84 -8.19 6.22
C CYS A 48 14.43 -9.33 7.04
N THR A 49 15.00 -10.32 6.36
CA THR A 49 15.70 -11.44 7.00
C THR A 49 17.19 -11.17 7.14
N ILE A 50 17.81 -11.78 8.13
CA ILE A 50 19.27 -11.90 8.25
C ILE A 50 19.59 -13.39 8.11
N HIS A 51 20.46 -13.73 7.15
CA HIS A 51 20.76 -15.12 6.80
C HIS A 51 19.49 -15.96 6.54
N ASN A 52 18.53 -15.41 5.78
CA ASN A 52 17.25 -16.03 5.43
C ASN A 52 16.33 -16.37 6.62
N ARG A 53 16.56 -15.75 7.80
CA ARG A 53 15.70 -15.87 8.98
C ARG A 53 15.20 -14.49 9.42
N TYR A 54 13.93 -14.39 9.77
CA TYR A 54 13.38 -13.16 10.33
C TYR A 54 13.90 -12.96 11.76
N VAL A 55 14.24 -11.72 12.08
CA VAL A 55 14.40 -11.29 13.47
C VAL A 55 12.99 -11.01 14.00
N LEU A 56 12.70 -11.45 15.23
CA LEU A 56 11.41 -11.20 15.85
C LEU A 56 11.42 -9.85 16.56
N LYS A 57 10.36 -9.08 16.35
CA LYS A 57 10.14 -7.76 16.94
C LYS A 57 8.77 -7.70 17.60
N GLU A 58 8.62 -6.70 18.46
CA GLU A 58 7.31 -6.27 18.94
C GLU A 58 6.51 -5.59 17.81
N ASN A 59 5.25 -5.25 18.08
CA ASN A 59 4.41 -4.53 17.13
C ASN A 59 4.77 -3.03 17.08
N ASN A 60 5.93 -2.70 16.53
CA ASN A 60 6.50 -1.35 16.53
C ASN A 60 7.20 -0.94 15.22
N ASP A 61 6.90 -1.63 14.11
CA ASP A 61 7.46 -1.37 12.78
C ASP A 61 6.31 -1.12 11.78
N TRP A 62 6.61 -0.54 10.62
CA TRP A 62 5.62 -0.27 9.55
C TRP A 62 5.17 -1.56 8.84
N THR A 63 5.94 -2.65 8.98
CA THR A 63 5.68 -3.92 8.28
C THR A 63 4.80 -4.91 9.05
N ASN A 64 4.43 -4.63 10.30
CA ASN A 64 3.74 -5.62 11.13
C ASN A 64 2.37 -6.03 10.57
N GLY A 65 1.68 -5.12 9.87
CA GLY A 65 0.39 -5.40 9.23
C GLY A 65 0.47 -6.51 8.17
N PHE A 66 1.60 -6.62 7.44
CA PHE A 66 1.79 -7.66 6.43
C PHE A 66 1.76 -9.07 7.03
N TRP A 67 2.27 -9.25 8.26
CA TRP A 67 2.23 -10.56 8.92
C TRP A 67 0.80 -11.01 9.21
N THR A 68 -0.04 -10.09 9.69
CA THR A 68 -1.47 -10.34 9.90
C THR A 68 -2.19 -10.59 8.58
N GLY A 69 -1.88 -9.80 7.54
CA GLY A 69 -2.46 -9.97 6.21
C GLY A 69 -2.12 -11.33 5.58
N MET A 70 -0.90 -11.84 5.78
CA MET A 70 -0.52 -13.19 5.34
C MET A 70 -1.36 -14.27 6.04
N GLN A 71 -1.60 -14.15 7.34
CA GLN A 71 -2.46 -15.08 8.08
C GLN A 71 -3.92 -14.98 7.61
N ALA A 72 -4.43 -13.78 7.38
CA ALA A 72 -5.77 -13.56 6.82
C ALA A 72 -5.95 -14.23 5.45
N MET A 73 -4.99 -14.07 4.54
CA MET A 73 -5.01 -14.74 3.24
C MET A 73 -4.89 -16.27 3.37
N ALA A 74 -4.10 -16.77 4.33
CA ALA A 74 -4.00 -18.21 4.59
C ALA A 74 -5.33 -18.79 5.11
N TRP A 75 -6.07 -18.05 5.93
CA TRP A 75 -7.44 -18.39 6.32
C TRP A 75 -8.38 -18.44 5.11
N GLU A 76 -8.42 -17.38 4.28
CA GLU A 76 -9.29 -17.35 3.08
C GLU A 76 -9.00 -18.51 2.13
N PHE A 77 -7.74 -18.89 1.98
CA PHE A 77 -7.35 -19.99 1.12
C PHE A 77 -7.68 -21.37 1.69
N SER A 78 -7.39 -21.61 2.97
CA SER A 78 -7.41 -22.95 3.56
C SER A 78 -8.65 -23.28 4.38
N GLY A 79 -9.34 -22.28 4.94
CA GLY A 79 -10.40 -22.46 5.92
C GLY A 79 -9.92 -23.03 7.27
N ASP A 80 -8.61 -23.01 7.56
CA ASP A 80 -8.08 -23.47 8.85
C ASP A 80 -8.16 -22.37 9.92
N ARG A 81 -8.96 -22.63 10.95
CA ARG A 81 -9.31 -21.66 11.99
C ARG A 81 -8.09 -21.13 12.75
N ALA A 82 -7.01 -21.89 12.82
CA ALA A 82 -5.78 -21.46 13.49
C ALA A 82 -5.25 -20.12 12.95
N TYR A 83 -5.35 -19.89 11.63
CA TYR A 83 -4.95 -18.63 11.01
C TYR A 83 -5.82 -17.45 11.45
N LEU A 84 -7.14 -17.64 11.48
CA LEU A 84 -8.07 -16.59 11.87
C LEU A 84 -7.93 -16.23 13.35
N ASP A 85 -7.68 -17.21 14.22
CA ASP A 85 -7.40 -16.96 15.63
C ASP A 85 -6.07 -16.19 15.82
N GLY A 86 -5.08 -16.44 14.96
CA GLY A 86 -3.85 -15.65 14.89
C GLY A 86 -4.08 -14.20 14.46
N VAL A 87 -4.95 -13.99 13.46
CA VAL A 87 -5.38 -12.65 13.04
C VAL A 87 -6.08 -11.92 14.20
N GLU A 88 -6.99 -12.58 14.93
CA GLU A 88 -7.68 -11.99 16.08
C GLU A 88 -6.71 -11.53 17.18
N ARG A 89 -5.72 -12.36 17.54
CA ARG A 89 -4.66 -11.98 18.49
C ARG A 89 -3.84 -10.79 18.00
N ASN A 90 -3.44 -10.78 16.73
CA ASN A 90 -2.70 -9.66 16.17
C ASN A 90 -3.53 -8.37 16.15
N VAL A 91 -4.83 -8.44 15.86
CA VAL A 91 -5.72 -7.27 15.91
C VAL A 91 -5.85 -6.71 17.32
N ALA A 92 -5.90 -7.57 18.35
CA ALA A 92 -5.83 -7.11 19.75
C ALA A 92 -4.52 -6.37 20.04
N SER A 93 -3.39 -6.85 19.53
CA SER A 93 -2.10 -6.14 19.60
C SER A 93 -2.14 -4.78 18.89
N PHE A 94 -2.72 -4.70 17.68
CA PHE A 94 -2.88 -3.43 16.94
C PHE A 94 -3.80 -2.43 17.65
N LYS A 95 -4.84 -2.92 18.35
CA LYS A 95 -5.71 -2.09 19.19
C LYS A 95 -4.92 -1.49 20.35
N ALA A 96 -4.10 -2.29 21.03
CA ALA A 96 -3.22 -1.81 22.10
C ALA A 96 -2.18 -0.80 21.59
N ARG A 97 -1.55 -1.07 20.44
CA ARG A 97 -0.62 -0.15 19.77
C ARG A 97 -1.26 1.21 19.47
N LEU A 98 -2.50 1.21 18.97
CA LEU A 98 -3.25 2.44 18.68
C LEU A 98 -3.53 3.21 19.97
N ALA A 99 -4.05 2.54 20.99
CA ALA A 99 -4.40 3.17 22.26
C ALA A 99 -3.19 3.80 22.96
N ALA A 100 -2.01 3.20 22.81
CA ALA A 100 -0.76 3.73 23.35
C ALA A 100 -0.06 4.75 22.43
N HIS A 101 -0.61 5.02 21.23
CA HIS A 101 0.03 5.81 20.16
C HIS A 101 1.48 5.38 19.89
N HIS A 102 1.74 4.07 19.88
CA HIS A 102 3.11 3.54 19.86
C HIS A 102 3.66 3.42 18.43
N VAL A 103 4.59 4.31 18.08
CA VAL A 103 5.27 4.37 16.77
C VAL A 103 4.23 4.45 15.64
N LEU A 104 3.42 5.51 15.64
CA LEU A 104 2.37 5.78 14.65
C LEU A 104 2.44 7.18 14.03
N ASP A 105 3.52 7.93 14.26
CA ASP A 105 3.73 9.26 13.68
C ASP A 105 4.30 9.20 12.26
N HIS A 106 3.63 8.44 11.39
CA HIS A 106 3.99 8.23 9.99
C HIS A 106 2.75 7.87 9.16
N HIS A 107 2.84 7.95 7.83
CA HIS A 107 1.72 7.66 6.94
C HIS A 107 1.40 6.17 6.75
N ASP A 108 2.24 5.26 7.23
CA ASP A 108 2.09 3.80 7.03
C ASP A 108 0.94 3.16 7.83
N ILE A 109 0.04 3.98 8.37
CA ILE A 109 -1.16 3.54 9.10
C ILE A 109 -2.04 2.65 8.22
N GLY A 110 -2.08 2.92 6.91
CA GLY A 110 -2.80 2.07 5.97
C GLY A 110 -2.21 0.67 5.86
N PHE A 111 -0.88 0.50 5.75
CA PHE A 111 -0.24 -0.82 5.76
C PHE A 111 -0.54 -1.59 7.04
N LEU A 112 -0.51 -0.89 8.19
CA LEU A 112 -0.73 -1.51 9.49
C LEU A 112 -2.18 -1.95 9.68
N TYR A 113 -3.14 -1.05 9.47
CA TYR A 113 -4.54 -1.29 9.84
C TYR A 113 -5.41 -1.83 8.70
N SER A 114 -5.02 -1.63 7.42
CA SER A 114 -5.75 -2.25 6.30
C SER A 114 -5.54 -3.76 6.26
N LEU A 115 -4.33 -4.22 6.57
CA LEU A 115 -3.95 -5.65 6.54
C LEU A 115 -4.19 -6.36 7.87
N SER A 116 -4.59 -5.63 8.92
CA SER A 116 -4.99 -6.20 10.21
C SER A 116 -6.48 -5.97 10.48
N ALA A 117 -6.85 -4.83 11.05
CA ALA A 117 -8.21 -4.54 11.50
C ALA A 117 -9.24 -4.59 10.35
N VAL A 118 -8.95 -3.96 9.20
CA VAL A 118 -9.87 -3.98 8.05
C VAL A 118 -9.96 -5.39 7.43
N ALA A 119 -8.84 -6.10 7.33
CA ALA A 119 -8.85 -7.49 6.84
C ALA A 119 -9.72 -8.37 7.75
N TYR A 120 -9.51 -8.31 9.07
CA TYR A 120 -10.29 -9.09 10.03
C TYR A 120 -11.78 -8.71 10.01
N TRP A 121 -12.09 -7.41 9.89
CA TRP A 121 -13.46 -6.93 9.71
C TRP A 121 -14.11 -7.47 8.44
N LYS A 122 -13.40 -7.50 7.31
CA LYS A 122 -13.92 -8.08 6.06
C LYS A 122 -14.16 -9.58 6.14
N LEU A 123 -13.35 -10.31 6.91
CA LEU A 123 -13.47 -11.75 7.07
C LEU A 123 -14.56 -12.18 8.04
N THR A 124 -14.90 -11.34 9.01
CA THR A 124 -15.79 -11.70 10.12
C THR A 124 -17.05 -10.85 10.23
N GLU A 125 -17.11 -9.74 9.49
CA GLU A 125 -18.18 -8.75 9.50
C GLU A 125 -18.48 -8.18 10.91
N ARG A 126 -17.48 -8.18 11.80
CA ARG A 126 -17.62 -7.73 13.19
C ARG A 126 -17.66 -6.21 13.30
N GLU A 127 -18.84 -5.64 13.50
CA GLU A 127 -19.04 -4.19 13.68
C GLU A 127 -18.22 -3.59 14.83
N ALA A 128 -17.85 -4.38 15.84
CA ALA A 128 -17.00 -3.95 16.96
C ALA A 128 -15.60 -3.45 16.54
N LEU A 129 -15.17 -3.69 15.29
CA LEU A 129 -13.91 -3.19 14.74
C LEU A 129 -14.02 -1.80 14.12
N THR A 130 -15.23 -1.30 13.86
CA THR A 130 -15.45 0.02 13.23
C THR A 130 -14.74 1.14 13.98
N PRO A 131 -14.82 1.26 15.34
CA PRO A 131 -14.11 2.31 16.06
C PRO A 131 -12.58 2.25 15.88
N LEU A 132 -12.01 1.04 15.82
CA LEU A 132 -10.57 0.85 15.60
C LEU A 132 -10.14 1.30 14.20
N ILE A 133 -10.94 0.96 13.17
CA ILE A 133 -10.66 1.33 11.78
C ILE A 133 -10.77 2.85 11.61
N LEU A 134 -11.81 3.47 12.16
CA LEU A 134 -12.01 4.92 12.07
C LEU A 134 -10.92 5.68 12.82
N ALA A 135 -10.55 5.26 14.03
CA ALA A 135 -9.47 5.90 14.78
C ALA A 135 -8.10 5.80 14.06
N ALA A 136 -7.82 4.68 13.40
CA ALA A 136 -6.63 4.56 12.55
C ALA A 136 -6.71 5.50 11.32
N ALA A 137 -7.86 5.59 10.67
CA ALA A 137 -8.06 6.51 9.54
C ALA A 137 -7.92 7.98 9.97
N ASP A 138 -8.39 8.34 11.17
CA ASP A 138 -8.23 9.67 11.76
C ASP A 138 -6.76 10.02 11.97
N LEU A 139 -5.93 9.10 12.48
CA LEU A 139 -4.49 9.33 12.58
C LEU A 139 -3.86 9.66 11.22
N LEU A 140 -4.28 8.95 10.16
CA LEU A 140 -3.77 9.20 8.82
C LEU A 140 -4.25 10.54 8.26
N VAL A 141 -5.52 10.90 8.48
CA VAL A 141 -6.09 12.21 8.10
C VAL A 141 -5.40 13.36 8.84
N ASN A 142 -5.04 13.18 10.10
CA ASN A 142 -4.37 14.22 10.90
C ASN A 142 -2.98 14.60 10.35
N ARG A 143 -2.42 13.80 9.44
CA ARG A 143 -1.17 14.12 8.73
C ARG A 143 -1.38 14.87 7.42
N PHE A 144 -2.62 15.23 7.07
CA PHE A 144 -2.95 15.90 5.82
C PHE A 144 -2.74 17.42 5.91
N HIS A 145 -1.93 17.96 5.01
CA HIS A 145 -1.71 19.40 4.86
C HIS A 145 -2.73 19.99 3.89
N HIS A 146 -3.69 20.76 4.40
CA HIS A 146 -4.76 21.35 3.59
C HIS A 146 -4.28 22.38 2.57
N SER A 147 -3.17 23.08 2.79
CA SER A 147 -2.63 24.03 1.81
C SER A 147 -1.97 23.30 0.64
N ALA A 148 -1.09 22.34 0.93
CA ALA A 148 -0.32 21.60 -0.07
C ALA A 148 -1.06 20.40 -0.68
N GLY A 149 -2.13 19.92 -0.03
CA GLY A 149 -2.98 18.84 -0.53
C GLY A 149 -2.39 17.44 -0.42
N PHE A 150 -1.47 17.18 0.53
CA PHE A 150 -0.88 15.85 0.71
C PHE A 150 -0.79 15.41 2.18
N ILE A 151 -0.70 14.10 2.39
CA ILE A 151 -0.45 13.44 3.68
C ILE A 151 1.07 13.37 3.90
N GLN A 152 1.59 13.99 4.97
CA GLN A 152 3.01 13.98 5.30
C GLN A 152 3.51 12.58 5.65
N ALA A 153 4.58 12.15 5.01
CA ALA A 153 5.08 10.78 5.12
C ALA A 153 5.61 10.43 6.51
N TRP A 154 6.72 11.05 6.92
CA TRP A 154 7.40 10.77 8.19
C TRP A 154 7.64 12.04 8.99
N GLY A 155 8.22 11.88 10.18
CA GLY A 155 8.65 12.97 11.04
C GLY A 155 7.50 13.70 11.74
N THR A 156 7.90 14.69 12.55
CA THR A 156 7.00 15.62 13.21
C THR A 156 6.23 16.42 12.17
N LEU A 157 4.93 16.62 12.41
CA LEU A 157 4.11 17.44 11.53
C LEU A 157 4.70 18.84 11.40
N ASN A 158 4.73 19.38 10.19
CA ASN A 158 5.29 20.70 9.87
C ASN A 158 6.82 20.80 10.04
N ASP A 159 7.55 19.68 10.12
CA ASP A 159 9.02 19.73 9.99
C ASP A 159 9.40 20.11 8.55
N PRO A 160 10.13 21.22 8.33
CA PRO A 160 10.56 21.64 6.99
C PRO A 160 11.39 20.59 6.24
N GLN A 161 12.13 19.72 6.96
CA GLN A 161 12.95 18.67 6.36
C GLN A 161 12.16 17.42 5.97
N GLU A 162 10.93 17.30 6.46
CA GLU A 162 10.04 16.16 6.24
C GLU A 162 8.70 16.58 5.61
N TYR A 163 8.59 17.83 5.12
CA TYR A 163 7.41 18.35 4.41
C TYR A 163 7.31 17.78 2.99
N ARG A 164 7.06 16.47 2.94
CA ARG A 164 7.13 15.64 1.73
C ARG A 164 6.10 14.52 1.74
N LEU A 165 5.79 14.02 0.55
CA LEU A 165 5.10 12.75 0.34
C LEU A 165 6.07 11.69 -0.21
N ILE A 166 5.69 10.41 -0.07
CA ILE A 166 6.45 9.25 -0.56
C ILE A 166 5.48 8.37 -1.36
N ILE A 167 5.95 7.73 -2.44
CA ILE A 167 5.10 6.99 -3.40
C ILE A 167 4.31 5.82 -2.80
N ASP A 168 4.77 5.20 -1.71
CA ASP A 168 4.05 4.15 -0.97
C ASP A 168 2.76 4.66 -0.29
N SER A 169 2.62 5.97 -0.10
CA SER A 169 1.41 6.58 0.45
C SER A 169 0.14 6.21 -0.33
N LEU A 170 0.26 5.90 -1.64
CA LEU A 170 -0.86 5.44 -2.46
C LEU A 170 -1.52 4.17 -1.90
N ILE A 171 -0.75 3.28 -1.30
CA ILE A 171 -1.25 2.02 -0.74
C ILE A 171 -1.79 2.21 0.68
N ASN A 172 -1.60 3.40 1.27
CA ASN A 172 -2.22 3.77 2.53
C ASN A 172 -3.64 4.35 2.35
N LEU A 173 -3.98 4.86 1.15
CA LEU A 173 -5.30 5.43 0.83
C LEU A 173 -6.50 4.46 0.94
N PRO A 174 -6.39 3.15 0.65
CA PRO A 174 -7.48 2.20 0.87
C PRO A 174 -8.09 2.22 2.28
N LEU A 175 -7.31 2.57 3.32
CA LEU A 175 -7.83 2.74 4.67
C LEU A 175 -8.89 3.86 4.72
N LEU A 176 -8.60 5.00 4.10
CA LEU A 176 -9.50 6.16 4.06
C LEU A 176 -10.76 5.85 3.23
N HIS A 177 -10.63 5.09 2.14
CA HIS A 177 -11.78 4.64 1.35
C HIS A 177 -12.71 3.71 2.15
N VAL A 178 -12.15 2.82 2.97
CA VAL A 178 -12.93 1.98 3.88
C VAL A 178 -13.60 2.82 4.97
N ALA A 179 -12.87 3.75 5.59
CA ALA A 179 -13.42 4.66 6.60
C ALA A 179 -14.60 5.47 6.06
N ALA A 180 -14.44 6.08 4.88
CA ALA A 180 -15.51 6.80 4.18
C ALA A 180 -16.76 5.93 3.97
N LYS A 181 -16.56 4.66 3.58
CA LYS A 181 -17.66 3.72 3.34
C LYS A 181 -18.41 3.37 4.62
N ILE A 182 -17.70 3.10 5.73
CA ILE A 182 -18.33 2.61 6.96
C ILE A 182 -18.92 3.73 7.81
N SER A 183 -18.35 4.94 7.80
CA SER A 183 -18.92 6.08 8.55
C SER A 183 -19.86 6.97 7.74
N GLY A 184 -19.74 6.95 6.40
CA GLY A 184 -20.46 7.87 5.51
C GLY A 184 -19.87 9.29 5.46
N GLU A 185 -18.76 9.57 6.15
CA GLU A 185 -18.14 10.89 6.17
C GLU A 185 -17.31 11.17 4.92
N SER A 186 -17.59 12.29 4.24
CA SER A 186 -16.92 12.66 2.98
C SER A 186 -15.45 13.04 3.16
N ARG A 187 -15.06 13.54 4.35
CA ARG A 187 -13.71 14.04 4.63
C ARG A 187 -12.61 13.04 4.32
N TYR A 188 -12.83 11.75 4.60
CA TYR A 188 -11.85 10.69 4.32
C TYR A 188 -11.60 10.55 2.82
N ARG A 189 -12.67 10.59 2.01
CA ARG A 189 -12.59 10.54 0.55
C ARG A 189 -11.93 11.81 0.00
N GLU A 190 -12.28 12.98 0.51
CA GLU A 190 -11.70 14.25 0.09
C GLU A 190 -10.18 14.29 0.30
N VAL A 191 -9.71 13.86 1.47
CA VAL A 191 -8.29 13.74 1.77
C VAL A 191 -7.60 12.75 0.83
N ALA A 192 -8.19 11.57 0.61
CA ALA A 192 -7.63 10.56 -0.28
C ALA A 192 -7.50 11.06 -1.72
N GLU A 193 -8.53 11.71 -2.27
CA GLU A 193 -8.53 12.25 -3.64
C GLU A 193 -7.51 13.38 -3.82
N ARG A 194 -7.42 14.28 -2.85
CA ARG A 194 -6.45 15.39 -2.89
C ARG A 194 -5.03 14.87 -2.79
N HIS A 195 -4.76 13.94 -1.88
CA HIS A 195 -3.45 13.32 -1.75
C HIS A 195 -3.06 12.54 -3.01
N TYR A 196 -3.98 11.75 -3.55
CA TYR A 196 -3.78 11.05 -4.81
C TYR A 196 -3.39 12.02 -5.93
N ALA A 197 -4.13 13.12 -6.09
CA ALA A 197 -3.81 14.14 -7.08
C ALA A 197 -2.41 14.74 -6.87
N ALA A 198 -2.02 15.02 -5.62
CA ALA A 198 -0.68 15.51 -5.30
C ALA A 198 0.42 14.49 -5.66
N VAL A 199 0.21 13.19 -5.42
CA VAL A 199 1.17 12.15 -5.83
C VAL A 199 1.28 12.08 -7.35
N ILE A 200 0.16 11.96 -8.06
CA ILE A 200 0.15 11.82 -9.53
C ILE A 200 0.80 13.00 -10.22
N ASN A 201 0.54 14.23 -9.75
CA ASN A 201 1.03 15.44 -10.41
C ASN A 201 2.52 15.71 -10.17
N ASN A 202 3.15 15.09 -9.17
CA ASN A 202 4.49 15.48 -8.74
C ASN A 202 5.52 14.33 -8.73
N ILE A 203 5.12 13.09 -8.40
CA ILE A 203 6.09 11.98 -8.32
C ILE A 203 6.47 11.42 -9.70
N PHE A 204 5.59 11.50 -10.69
CA PHE A 204 5.86 10.94 -12.01
C PHE A 204 6.74 11.88 -12.82
N ARG A 205 7.76 11.31 -13.45
CA ARG A 205 8.57 11.97 -14.47
C ARG A 205 7.88 11.84 -15.83
N GLU A 206 8.33 12.63 -16.80
CA GLU A 206 7.79 12.62 -18.17
C GLU A 206 7.87 11.25 -18.85
N ASP A 207 8.89 10.45 -18.51
CA ASP A 207 9.11 9.10 -19.02
C ASP A 207 8.25 8.01 -18.34
N GLY A 208 7.40 8.37 -17.38
CA GLY A 208 6.56 7.45 -16.60
C GLY A 208 7.28 6.73 -15.45
N SER A 209 8.57 7.00 -15.23
CA SER A 209 9.28 6.60 -14.02
C SER A 209 8.86 7.45 -12.82
N THR A 210 9.13 6.96 -11.62
CA THR A 210 8.74 7.63 -10.38
C THR A 210 9.96 8.10 -9.58
N PHE A 211 9.85 9.29 -8.99
CA PHE A 211 10.65 9.63 -7.81
C PHE A 211 10.23 8.75 -6.64
N HIS A 212 11.09 8.63 -5.64
CA HIS A 212 10.73 7.93 -4.41
C HIS A 212 9.94 8.87 -3.48
N THR A 213 10.47 10.07 -3.24
CA THR A 213 9.83 11.10 -2.42
C THR A 213 9.76 12.43 -3.17
N PHE A 214 8.80 13.29 -2.81
CA PHE A 214 8.64 14.61 -3.38
C PHE A 214 8.36 15.66 -2.30
N TYR A 215 9.15 16.72 -2.32
CA TYR A 215 9.12 17.83 -1.36
C TYR A 215 8.22 18.98 -1.83
N PHE A 216 7.62 19.67 -0.87
CA PHE A 216 6.84 20.88 -1.10
C PHE A 216 7.40 22.02 -0.28
N ASP A 217 7.21 23.25 -0.74
CA ASP A 217 7.47 24.44 0.06
C ASP A 217 6.40 24.57 1.15
N GLN A 218 6.83 24.73 2.40
CA GLN A 218 5.92 24.72 3.55
C GLN A 218 5.04 25.97 3.62
N THR A 219 5.55 27.12 3.17
CA THR A 219 4.84 28.39 3.26
C THR A 219 3.77 28.51 2.17
N SER A 220 4.13 28.21 0.94
CA SER A 220 3.25 28.33 -0.24
C SER A 220 2.47 27.07 -0.55
N GLY A 221 2.93 25.89 -0.10
CA GLY A 221 2.41 24.60 -0.52
C GLY A 221 2.79 24.19 -1.94
N ALA A 222 3.68 24.94 -2.61
CA ALA A 222 4.07 24.68 -3.98
C ALA A 222 4.99 23.45 -4.09
N PRO A 223 4.91 22.67 -5.18
CA PRO A 223 5.87 21.62 -5.49
C PRO A 223 7.32 22.15 -5.51
N SER A 224 8.25 21.43 -4.89
CA SER A 224 9.67 21.80 -4.85
C SER A 224 10.53 20.87 -5.72
N HIS A 225 10.84 19.66 -5.25
CA HIS A 225 11.73 18.75 -5.96
C HIS A 225 11.53 17.28 -5.53
N GLY A 226 11.88 16.37 -6.44
CA GLY A 226 11.94 14.93 -6.17
C GLY A 226 13.29 14.51 -5.60
N LYS A 227 13.27 13.53 -4.70
CA LYS A 227 14.47 12.94 -4.08
C LYS A 227 14.30 11.44 -3.88
N THR A 228 15.37 10.79 -3.41
CA THR A 228 15.30 9.42 -2.92
C THR A 228 15.95 9.24 -1.56
N PHE A 229 15.38 8.31 -0.78
CA PHE A 229 15.99 7.79 0.45
C PHE A 229 16.54 6.36 0.29
N GLN A 230 16.06 5.60 -0.71
CA GLN A 230 16.35 4.15 -0.87
C GLN A 230 16.80 3.77 -2.29
N GLY A 231 16.58 4.63 -3.28
CA GLY A 231 17.03 4.43 -4.64
C GLY A 231 18.53 4.69 -4.78
N TYR A 232 19.10 4.25 -5.89
CA TYR A 232 20.53 4.42 -6.18
C TYR A 232 20.93 5.92 -6.28
N SER A 233 20.06 6.73 -6.86
CA SER A 233 20.21 8.19 -6.98
C SER A 233 18.84 8.86 -7.10
N ASP A 234 18.77 10.18 -6.90
CA ASP A 234 17.52 10.95 -7.02
C ASP A 234 16.87 10.82 -8.41
N ASN A 235 17.69 10.63 -9.44
CA ASN A 235 17.26 10.42 -10.83
C ASN A 235 17.07 8.94 -11.20
N SER A 236 17.26 8.00 -10.26
CA SER A 236 17.00 6.58 -10.51
C SER A 236 15.51 6.27 -10.38
N CYS A 237 15.08 5.16 -10.99
CA CYS A 237 13.76 4.58 -10.79
C CYS A 237 13.86 3.37 -9.86
N TRP A 238 13.48 3.56 -8.61
CA TRP A 238 13.54 2.50 -7.61
C TRP A 238 12.41 1.49 -7.82
N ALA A 239 12.76 0.22 -8.05
CA ALA A 239 11.81 -0.81 -8.49
C ALA A 239 10.59 -0.96 -7.56
N ARG A 240 10.77 -0.93 -6.24
CA ARG A 240 9.65 -1.03 -5.29
C ARG A 240 8.78 0.23 -5.28
N GLY A 241 9.36 1.41 -5.48
CA GLY A 241 8.61 2.67 -5.63
C GLY A 241 7.72 2.65 -6.87
N GLN A 242 8.26 2.15 -7.99
CA GLN A 242 7.47 1.94 -9.20
C GLN A 242 6.36 0.90 -8.97
N ALA A 243 6.63 -0.18 -8.23
CA ALA A 243 5.63 -1.17 -7.89
C ALA A 243 4.50 -0.60 -7.02
N TRP A 244 4.82 0.33 -6.09
CA TRP A 244 3.82 1.04 -5.30
C TRP A 244 2.88 1.89 -6.14
N ALA A 245 3.38 2.55 -7.17
CA ALA A 245 2.55 3.23 -8.16
C ALA A 245 1.65 2.25 -8.93
N ILE A 246 2.23 1.16 -9.47
CA ILE A 246 1.52 0.15 -10.26
C ILE A 246 0.37 -0.48 -9.47
N LEU A 247 0.56 -0.72 -8.17
CA LEU A 247 -0.49 -1.27 -7.30
C LEU A 247 -1.43 -0.19 -6.75
N GLY A 248 -0.91 0.95 -6.33
CA GLY A 248 -1.65 2.00 -5.63
C GLY A 248 -2.65 2.74 -6.52
N ILE A 249 -2.30 3.03 -7.78
CA ILE A 249 -3.19 3.69 -8.74
C ILE A 249 -4.52 2.93 -8.94
N PRO A 250 -4.51 1.63 -9.30
CA PRO A 250 -5.76 0.91 -9.49
C PRO A 250 -6.53 0.71 -8.17
N LEU A 251 -5.85 0.65 -7.02
CA LEU A 251 -6.51 0.59 -5.71
C LEU A 251 -7.29 1.87 -5.39
N HIS A 252 -6.80 3.04 -5.81
CA HIS A 252 -7.52 4.31 -5.67
C HIS A 252 -8.69 4.42 -6.67
N CYS A 253 -8.47 4.04 -7.94
CA CYS A 253 -9.49 4.17 -8.98
C CYS A 253 -10.62 3.13 -8.91
N ARG A 254 -10.51 2.08 -8.09
CA ARG A 254 -11.53 1.03 -8.02
C ARG A 254 -12.75 1.53 -7.22
N PRO A 255 -13.92 1.71 -7.85
CA PRO A 255 -15.13 2.01 -7.09
C PRO A 255 -15.44 0.84 -6.15
N PRO A 256 -16.00 1.08 -4.96
CA PRO A 256 -16.39 0.00 -4.06
C PRO A 256 -17.30 -0.96 -4.82
N ALA A 257 -16.99 -2.26 -4.75
CA ALA A 257 -17.87 -3.27 -5.30
C ALA A 257 -19.27 -3.08 -4.71
N LYS A 258 -20.28 -3.01 -5.57
CA LYS A 258 -21.67 -3.02 -5.11
C LYS A 258 -21.85 -4.27 -4.24
N PRO A 259 -22.47 -4.16 -3.06
CA PRO A 259 -22.95 -5.35 -2.38
C PRO A 259 -23.89 -6.06 -3.36
N THR A 260 -23.72 -7.37 -3.52
CA THR A 260 -24.66 -8.24 -4.23
C THR A 260 -25.94 -8.34 -3.40
N THR A 261 -26.73 -7.26 -3.39
CA THR A 261 -28.13 -7.28 -2.96
C THR A 261 -28.97 -7.40 -4.20
N THR A 262 -29.56 -8.58 -4.41
CA THR A 262 -30.71 -8.77 -5.31
C THR A 262 -31.89 -7.99 -4.73
N ASN A 263 -32.03 -6.71 -5.09
CA ASN A 263 -33.34 -6.07 -5.20
C ASN A 263 -33.25 -4.80 -6.03
N ALA A 264 -34.20 -4.71 -6.97
CA ALA A 264 -34.32 -3.63 -7.93
C ALA A 264 -34.72 -2.31 -7.25
N GLY A 265 -34.22 -1.20 -7.79
CA GLY A 265 -34.79 0.12 -7.55
C GLY A 265 -33.95 1.08 -6.70
N SER A 266 -32.87 1.61 -7.27
CA SER A 266 -32.49 3.03 -7.11
C SER A 266 -31.25 3.34 -7.96
N ARG A 267 -31.32 4.44 -8.72
CA ARG A 267 -30.22 4.96 -9.54
C ARG A 267 -29.07 5.45 -8.64
N PRO A 268 -27.80 5.14 -8.93
CA PRO A 268 -26.69 5.80 -8.25
C PRO A 268 -26.29 7.09 -8.97
N ALA A 269 -26.03 8.12 -8.16
CA ALA A 269 -25.38 9.35 -8.55
C ALA A 269 -24.00 9.08 -9.17
N SER A 270 -23.78 9.66 -10.34
CA SER A 270 -22.58 9.48 -11.15
C SER A 270 -21.50 10.50 -10.80
N ILE A 271 -20.65 10.26 -9.79
CA ILE A 271 -19.37 10.99 -9.62
C ILE A 271 -18.29 10.07 -9.01
N SER A 272 -17.41 9.55 -9.87
CA SER A 272 -16.08 9.00 -9.54
C SER A 272 -15.15 8.86 -10.75
N SER A 273 -15.59 9.22 -11.96
CA SER A 273 -14.88 8.86 -13.19
C SER A 273 -14.12 10.02 -13.86
N ALA A 274 -14.20 11.25 -13.36
CA ALA A 274 -13.57 12.39 -14.03
C ALA A 274 -12.05 12.46 -13.78
N THR A 275 -11.58 12.17 -12.56
CA THR A 275 -10.16 12.23 -12.20
C THR A 275 -9.37 11.06 -12.82
N CYS A 276 -9.90 9.84 -12.74
CA CYS A 276 -9.25 8.65 -13.33
C CYS A 276 -9.30 8.63 -14.88
N ARG A 277 -10.24 9.37 -15.52
CA ARG A 277 -10.24 9.57 -16.98
C ARG A 277 -9.27 10.67 -17.44
N ARG A 278 -8.86 11.58 -16.57
CA ARG A 278 -7.95 12.70 -16.89
C ARG A 278 -6.47 12.36 -16.80
N THR A 279 -6.11 11.22 -16.19
CA THR A 279 -4.77 10.64 -16.34
C THR A 279 -4.65 10.05 -17.74
N ALA A 280 -4.54 10.92 -18.74
CA ALA A 280 -4.04 10.59 -20.06
C ALA A 280 -2.57 10.22 -19.88
N PHE A 281 -2.29 8.96 -19.58
CA PHE A 281 -0.94 8.44 -19.72
C PHE A 281 -0.51 8.65 -21.19
N PRO A 282 0.73 9.09 -21.45
CA PRO A 282 1.26 9.15 -22.80
C PRO A 282 0.96 7.83 -23.54
N PRO A 283 0.51 7.88 -24.80
CA PRO A 283 0.25 6.66 -25.56
C PRO A 283 1.54 5.81 -25.61
N GLY A 284 1.52 4.66 -24.93
CA GLY A 284 2.68 3.78 -24.79
C GLY A 284 2.86 3.15 -23.40
N ILE A 285 2.25 3.70 -22.35
CA ILE A 285 2.34 3.15 -21.00
C ILE A 285 1.18 2.16 -20.79
N CYS A 286 1.36 0.95 -21.30
CA CYS A 286 0.55 -0.20 -20.91
C CYS A 286 1.17 -0.83 -19.66
N CYS A 287 0.34 -1.13 -18.66
CA CYS A 287 0.70 -1.67 -17.36
C CYS A 287 1.37 -3.05 -17.44
N TRP A 288 2.64 -3.16 -17.86
CA TRP A 288 3.52 -4.28 -17.51
C TRP A 288 4.97 -3.78 -17.49
N LEU A 289 5.66 -4.17 -16.41
CA LEU A 289 7.04 -3.88 -16.04
C LEU A 289 8.02 -3.81 -17.25
N GLN A 290 8.39 -2.61 -17.68
CA GLN A 290 9.64 -2.39 -18.42
C GLN A 290 10.48 -1.35 -17.66
N ILE A 291 11.23 -1.83 -16.68
CA ILE A 291 12.34 -1.08 -16.12
C ILE A 291 13.44 -1.11 -17.19
N ARG A 292 13.47 -0.12 -18.09
CA ARG A 292 14.66 0.11 -18.91
C ARG A 292 15.64 0.93 -18.07
N THR A 293 16.66 0.28 -17.53
CA THR A 293 17.91 0.98 -17.19
C THR A 293 18.61 1.36 -18.50
N PRO A 294 19.15 2.58 -18.66
CA PRO A 294 20.02 2.91 -19.79
C PRO A 294 21.17 1.90 -19.86
N GLU A 295 21.53 1.48 -21.07
CA GLU A 295 22.52 0.46 -21.37
C GLU A 295 23.81 0.60 -20.54
N ARG A 296 23.90 -0.19 -19.47
CA ARG A 296 25.17 -0.53 -18.82
C ARG A 296 25.05 -1.97 -18.36
N GLN A 297 25.82 -2.86 -18.97
CA GLN A 297 25.97 -4.24 -18.50
C GLN A 297 26.54 -4.19 -17.07
N LEU A 298 25.67 -4.33 -16.06
CA LEU A 298 26.10 -4.53 -14.68
C LEU A 298 26.74 -5.92 -14.61
N ARG A 299 28.05 -5.97 -14.31
CA ARG A 299 28.76 -7.21 -14.01
C ARG A 299 28.45 -7.61 -12.55
N ALA A 300 28.58 -8.90 -12.25
CA ALA A 300 28.21 -9.53 -10.97
C ALA A 300 28.97 -9.05 -9.70
N GLY A 301 29.57 -7.86 -9.70
CA GLY A 301 30.30 -7.26 -8.59
C GLY A 301 29.75 -5.92 -8.07
N ASP A 302 28.73 -5.32 -8.72
CA ASP A 302 28.29 -3.95 -8.39
C ASP A 302 27.24 -3.86 -7.25
N CYS A 303 26.79 -5.00 -6.72
CA CYS A 303 25.84 -5.03 -5.59
C CYS A 303 26.56 -4.85 -4.24
N GLY A 304 27.12 -3.66 -4.01
CA GLY A 304 27.55 -3.21 -2.70
C GLY A 304 26.36 -2.78 -1.84
N LEU A 305 25.76 -3.71 -1.09
CA LEU A 305 24.82 -3.38 -0.02
C LEU A 305 25.58 -2.64 1.09
N ARG A 306 25.34 -1.33 1.25
CA ARG A 306 25.70 -0.64 2.50
C ARG A 306 24.60 -0.89 3.54
N PRO A 307 24.96 -1.27 4.78
CA PRO A 307 23.98 -1.41 5.85
C PRO A 307 23.40 -0.04 6.20
N ALA A 308 22.09 0.00 6.46
CA ALA A 308 21.39 1.17 6.96
C ALA A 308 21.95 1.51 8.35
N GLY A 309 22.74 2.59 8.43
CA GLY A 309 23.22 3.16 9.68
C GLY A 309 22.11 3.95 10.37
N SER A 310 22.05 3.75 11.68
CA SER A 310 21.26 4.51 12.64
C SER A 310 21.52 6.03 12.57
N ALA A 311 20.43 6.79 12.50
CA ALA A 311 20.29 8.12 13.10
C ALA A 311 18.83 8.26 13.54
#